data_AF-A0A2N1MBK1-F1
#
_entry.id   AF-A0A2N1MBK1-F1
#
_cell.length_a   1.000
_cell.length_b   1.000
_cell.length_c   1.000
_cell.angle_alpha   90.00
_cell.angle_beta   90.00
_cell.angle_gamma   90.00
#
_symmetry.space_group_name_H-M   'P 1'
#
loop_
_entity.id
_entity.type
_entity.pdbx_description
1 polymer ?
#
loop_
_entity_poly.entity_id
_entity_poly.type
_entity_poly.pdbx_seq_one_letter_code
_entity_poly.pdbx_strand_id
1 'polypeptide(L)' 'MAGIPQPFFDWDDSIPDFLAKLRLYLQNQGVDPADNAGGPPTGREVAIGYLRGCMRGRALEWFDEEITTKQNWELA' A
#
# COMPACT_ATOMS: atom_id res chain seq x y z
N MET A 1 -20.68 -9.89 4.81
CA MET A 1 -19.89 -8.87 5.54
C MET A 1 -19.42 -7.86 4.52
N ALA A 2 -19.85 -6.60 4.63
CA ALA A 2 -19.23 -5.55 3.81
C ALA A 2 -17.81 -5.36 4.35
N GLY A 3 -16.80 -5.76 3.56
CA GLY A 3 -15.40 -5.55 3.93
C GLY A 3 -15.07 -4.07 4.08
N ILE A 4 -13.95 -3.76 4.74
CA ILE A 4 -13.44 -2.38 4.76
C ILE A 4 -13.22 -1.95 3.30
N PRO A 5 -13.81 -0.84 2.84
CA PRO A 5 -13.61 -0.38 1.47
C PRO A 5 -12.14 -0.04 1.26
N GLN A 6 -11.63 -0.34 0.08
CA GLN A 6 -10.28 0.08 -0.31
C GLN A 6 -10.17 1.61 -0.17
N PRO A 7 -9.18 2.13 0.58
CA PRO A 7 -8.94 3.55 0.64
C PRO A 7 -8.32 4.01 -0.67
N PHE A 8 -8.75 5.17 -1.17
CA PHE A 8 -8.05 5.83 -2.25
C PHE A 8 -7.23 7.00 -1.71
N PHE A 9 -6.13 7.28 -2.38
CA PHE A 9 -5.25 8.41 -2.13
C PHE A 9 -5.07 9.21 -3.40
N ASP A 10 -5.46 10.48 -3.35
CA ASP A 10 -5.06 11.51 -4.31
C ASP A 10 -3.97 12.41 -3.71
N TRP A 11 -3.34 13.23 -4.55
CA TRP A 11 -2.17 14.03 -4.17
C TRP A 11 -2.44 15.03 -3.04
N ASP A 12 -3.68 15.51 -2.93
CA ASP A 12 -4.11 16.49 -1.90
C ASP A 12 -4.61 15.82 -0.61
N ASP A 13 -4.72 14.48 -0.57
CA ASP A 13 -5.21 13.77 0.61
C ASP A 13 -4.22 13.84 1.78
N SER A 14 -4.79 13.84 2.99
CA SER A 14 -4.02 13.71 4.22
C SER A 14 -3.32 12.35 4.28
N ILE A 15 -2.00 12.35 4.12
CA ILE A 15 -1.14 11.17 4.27
C ILE A 15 -1.42 10.40 5.58
N PRO A 16 -1.46 11.03 6.78
CA PRO A 16 -1.68 10.27 8.01
C PRO A 16 -3.06 9.60 8.07
N ASP A 17 -4.12 10.23 7.56
CA ASP A 17 -5.45 9.62 7.47
C ASP A 17 -5.46 8.44 6.50
N PHE A 18 -4.80 8.59 5.35
CA PHE A 18 -4.67 7.52 4.38
C PHE A 18 -3.94 6.32 4.95
N LEU A 19 -2.80 6.52 5.62
CA LEU A 19 -2.02 5.44 6.23
C LEU A 19 -2.82 4.70 7.32
N ALA A 20 -3.61 5.42 8.12
CA ALA A 20 -4.49 4.80 9.12
C ALA A 20 -5.53 3.89 8.46
N LYS A 21 -6.18 4.35 7.38
CA LYS A 21 -7.16 3.56 6.62
C LYS A 21 -6.52 2.37 5.91
N LEU A 22 -5.34 2.57 5.31
CA LEU A 22 -4.59 1.53 4.63
C LEU A 22 -4.20 0.41 5.59
N ARG A 23 -3.73 0.74 6.80
CA ARG A 23 -3.37 -0.26 7.81
C ARG A 23 -4.56 -1.13 8.18
N LEU A 24 -5.73 -0.53 8.40
CA LEU A 24 -6.97 -1.26 8.70
C LEU A 24 -7.38 -2.14 7.51
N TYR A 25 -7.27 -1.62 6.29
CA TYR A 25 -7.57 -2.38 5.08
C TYR A 25 -6.66 -3.61 4.93
N LEU A 26 -5.34 -3.45 5.07
CA LEU A 26 -4.37 -4.56 4.99
C LEU A 26 -4.61 -5.61 6.09
N GLN A 27 -4.88 -5.20 7.32
CA GLN A 27 -5.25 -6.10 8.41
C GLN A 27 -6.51 -6.90 8.08
N ASN A 28 -7.53 -6.27 7.49
CA ASN A 28 -8.73 -6.94 7.04
C ASN A 28 -8.48 -7.91 5.88
N GLN A 29 -7.42 -7.72 5.09
CA GLN A 29 -6.95 -8.68 4.08
C GLN A 29 -6.03 -9.76 4.64
N GLY A 30 -5.66 -9.71 5.93
CA GLY A 30 -4.70 -10.63 6.53
C GLY A 30 -3.27 -10.44 5.99
N VAL A 31 -2.97 -9.26 5.45
CA VAL A 31 -1.66 -8.93 4.90
C VAL A 31 -0.84 -8.24 5.97
N ASP A 32 0.29 -8.85 6.33
CA ASP A 32 1.28 -8.21 7.19
C ASP A 32 2.36 -7.53 6.33
N PRO A 33 2.46 -6.18 6.35
CA PRO A 33 3.44 -5.46 5.54
C PRO A 33 4.89 -5.62 6.05
N ALA A 34 5.09 -6.11 7.29
CA ALA A 34 6.41 -6.36 7.86
C ALA A 34 6.90 -7.80 7.60
N ASP A 35 6.03 -8.68 7.11
CA ASP A 35 6.39 -10.03 6.68
C ASP A 35 7.28 -9.98 5.44
N ASN A 36 8.56 -10.19 5.71
CA ASN A 36 9.62 -10.33 4.71
C ASN A 36 10.18 -11.76 4.66
N ALA A 37 9.61 -12.67 5.46
CA ALA A 37 10.14 -14.02 5.70
C ALA A 37 9.34 -15.13 4.98
N GLY A 38 8.20 -14.80 4.35
CA GLY A 38 7.41 -15.71 3.52
C GLY A 38 8.04 -16.03 2.15
N GLY A 39 7.57 -17.10 1.51
CA GLY A 39 7.88 -17.35 0.10
C GLY A 39 7.24 -16.28 -0.81
N PRO A 40 7.83 -15.96 -1.97
CA PRO A 40 7.31 -14.92 -2.84
C PRO A 40 5.91 -15.26 -3.39
N PRO A 41 4.97 -14.30 -3.42
CA PRO A 41 5.14 -12.93 -2.93
C PRO A 41 5.09 -12.86 -1.39
N THR A 42 6.10 -12.20 -0.80
CA THR A 42 6.15 -11.87 0.64
C THR A 42 4.97 -10.99 1.05
N GLY A 43 4.61 -10.96 2.34
CA GLY A 43 3.56 -10.06 2.83
C GLY A 43 3.83 -8.58 2.47
N ARG A 44 5.11 -8.17 2.46
CA ARG A 44 5.53 -6.85 1.95
C ARG A 44 5.20 -6.63 0.48
N GLU A 45 5.52 -7.56 -0.41
CA GLU A 45 5.20 -7.43 -1.85
C GLU A 45 3.69 -7.35 -2.09
N VAL A 46 2.92 -8.13 -1.34
CA VAL A 46 1.46 -8.08 -1.37
C VAL A 46 0.94 -6.71 -0.88
N ALA A 47 1.49 -6.19 0.21
CA ALA A 47 1.14 -4.86 0.73
C ALA A 47 1.45 -3.73 -0.26
N ILE A 48 2.58 -3.80 -0.97
CA ILE A 48 2.95 -2.85 -2.03
C ILE A 48 1.94 -2.91 -3.19
N GLY A 49 1.50 -4.11 -3.58
CA GLY A 49 0.46 -4.27 -4.61
C GLY A 49 -0.86 -3.60 -4.21
N TYR A 50 -1.29 -3.79 -2.96
CA TYR A 50 -2.47 -3.12 -2.42
C TYR A 50 -2.29 -1.60 -2.34
N LEU A 51 -1.13 -1.13 -1.88
CA LEU A 51 -0.80 0.30 -1.82
C LEU A 51 -0.89 0.94 -3.21
N ARG A 52 -0.35 0.30 -4.25
CA ARG A 52 -0.46 0.76 -5.64
C ARG A 52 -1.92 0.87 -6.09
N GLY A 53 -2.75 -0.11 -5.74
CA GLY A 53 -4.19 -0.10 -6.06
C GLY A 53 -4.98 1.02 -5.37
N CYS A 54 -4.45 1.56 -4.27
CA CYS A 54 -5.03 2.69 -3.55
C CYS A 54 -4.69 4.05 -4.20
N MET A 55 -3.59 4.14 -4.96
CA MET A 55 -3.14 5.40 -5.55
C MET A 55 -4.01 5.81 -6.74
N ARG A 56 -4.25 7.12 -6.87
CA ARG A 56 -5.02 7.72 -7.98
C ARG A 56 -4.29 8.94 -8.56
N GLY A 57 -4.63 9.25 -9.82
CA GLY A 57 -4.13 10.43 -10.52
C GLY A 57 -2.60 10.55 -10.46
N ARG A 58 -2.14 11.75 -10.09
CA ARG A 58 -0.71 12.07 -9.96
C ARG A 58 0.01 11.19 -8.94
N ALA A 59 -0.66 10.75 -7.88
CA ALA A 59 -0.04 9.89 -6.87
C ALA A 59 0.29 8.51 -7.44
N LEU A 60 -0.53 7.98 -8.36
CA LEU A 60 -0.24 6.72 -9.04
C LEU A 60 0.93 6.85 -10.01
N GLU A 61 0.97 7.94 -10.79
CA GLU A 61 2.09 8.22 -11.71
C GLU A 61 3.41 8.31 -10.94
N TRP A 62 3.44 9.09 -9.85
CA TRP A 62 4.60 9.18 -8.97
C TRP A 62 4.98 7.84 -8.35
N PHE A 63 3.99 7.05 -7.90
CA PHE A 63 4.24 5.74 -7.30
C PHE A 63 4.88 4.77 -8.28
N ASP A 64 4.37 4.69 -9.51
CA ASP A 64 4.96 3.88 -10.55
C ASP A 64 6.39 4.36 -10.87
N GLU A 65 6.65 5.67 -10.97
CA GLU A 65 7.98 6.21 -11.27
C GLU A 65 9.02 6.12 -10.12
N GLU A 66 8.62 6.20 -8.86
CA GLU A 66 9.56 6.18 -7.73
C GLU A 66 9.68 4.80 -7.10
N ILE A 67 8.59 4.05 -6.94
CA ILE A 67 8.58 2.79 -6.18
C ILE A 67 8.88 1.58 -7.06
N THR A 68 8.39 1.54 -8.31
CA THR A 68 8.65 0.38 -9.19
C THR A 68 10.03 0.44 -9.84
N THR A 69 10.60 1.63 -9.97
CA THR A 69 11.88 1.88 -10.68
C THR A 69 13.07 2.02 -9.75
N LYS A 70 12.89 2.47 -8.50
CA LYS A 70 13.94 2.49 -7.47
C LYS A 70 13.56 1.48 -6.40
N GLN A 71 14.18 0.29 -6.41
CA GLN A 71 14.02 -0.77 -5.41
C GLN A 71 14.49 -0.35 -3.99
N ASN A 72 13.95 0.73 -3.43
CA ASN A 72 14.45 1.37 -2.21
C ASN A 72 13.33 1.64 -1.21
N TRP A 73 12.48 0.64 -0.96
CA TRP A 73 11.39 0.75 0.02
C TRP A 73 11.69 -0.04 1.29
N GLU A 74 12.59 0.44 2.13
CA GLU A 74 12.69 -0.06 3.50
C GLU A 74 11.59 0.62 4.34
N LEU A 75 10.57 -0.15 4.72
CA LEU A 75 9.61 0.25 5.75
C LEU A 75 10.37 0.19 7.09
N ALA A 76 10.97 1.31 7.49
CA ALA A 76 11.56 1.49 8.82
C ALA A 76 10.49 1.44 9.93
#